data_AF-A0A3C0V161-F1
#
_entry.id   AF-A0A3C0V161-F1
#
_cell.length_a   1.000
_cell.length_b   1.000
_cell.length_c   1.000
_cell.angle_alpha   90.00
_cell.angle_beta   90.00
_cell.angle_gamma   90.00
#
_symmetry.space_group_name_H-M   'P 1'
#
loop_
_entity.id
_entity.type
_entity.pdbx_description
1 polymer ?
#
loop_
_entity_poly.entity_id
_entity_poly.type
_entity_poly.pdbx_seq_one_letter_code
_entity_poly.pdbx_strand_id
1 'polypeptide(L)' 'MEKAEVAQKIYELVEKSTGKKKLKSSDIQKTISADLSITRDDVKAALRDLVDEGKLIYTYFGGSFIEIPPK' A
#
# COMPACT_ATOMS: atom_id res chain seq x y z
N MET A 1 1.91 -15.25 8.86
CA MET A 1 2.30 -13.84 9.04
C MET A 1 1.08 -13.11 9.56
N GLU A 2 1.23 -12.21 10.55
CA GLU A 2 0.07 -11.48 11.06
C GLU A 2 -0.38 -10.42 10.04
N LYS A 3 -1.69 -10.33 9.81
CA LYS A 3 -2.29 -9.36 8.88
C LYS A 3 -1.90 -7.91 9.20
N ALA A 4 -1.71 -7.62 10.49
CA ALA A 4 -1.24 -6.34 11.00
C ALA A 4 0.18 -6.00 10.53
N GLU A 5 1.08 -6.98 10.45
CA GLU A 5 2.46 -6.79 9.99
C GLU A 5 2.49 -6.38 8.51
N VAL A 6 1.68 -7.03 7.68
CA VAL A 6 1.57 -6.70 6.24
C VAL A 6 1.02 -5.29 6.07
N ALA A 7 -0.04 -4.93 6.80
CA ALA A 7 -0.62 -3.59 6.75
C ALA A 7 0.39 -2.51 7.19
N GLN A 8 1.15 -2.75 8.26
CA GLN A 8 2.19 -1.84 8.71
C GLN A 8 3.27 -1.64 7.63
N LYS A 9 3.76 -2.73 7.02
CA LYS A 9 4.77 -2.66 5.95
C LYS A 9 4.28 -1.91 4.72
N ILE A 10 3.02 -2.10 4.34
CA ILE A 10 2.38 -1.32 3.26
C ILE A 10 2.39 0.17 3.61
N TYR A 11 1.93 0.54 4.81
CA TYR A 11 1.85 1.94 5.22
C TYR A 11 3.24 2.59 5.26
N GLU A 12 4.24 1.94 5.86
CA GLU A 12 5.63 2.43 5.89
C GLU A 12 6.21 2.65 4.49
N LEU A 13 5.90 1.75 3.54
CA LEU A 13 6.36 1.90 2.15
C LEU A 13 5.74 3.12 1.48
N VAL A 14 4.44 3.35 1.68
CA VAL A 14 3.74 4.51 1.13
C VAL A 14 4.28 5.79 1.77
N GLU A 15 4.38 5.84 3.10
CA GLU A 15 4.92 6.99 3.85
C GLU A 15 6.33 7.38 3.40
N LYS A 16 7.24 6.41 3.28
CA LYS A 16 8.61 6.64 2.80
C LYS A 16 8.68 7.16 1.36
N SER A 17 7.65 6.88 0.56
CA SER A 17 7.54 7.27 -0.85
C SER A 17 6.80 8.59 -1.04
N THR A 18 5.95 8.99 -0.08
CA THR A 18 5.21 10.26 -0.11
C THR A 18 6.15 11.44 -0.35
N GLY A 19 5.80 12.31 -1.29
CA GLY A 19 6.61 13.46 -1.70
C GLY A 19 7.82 13.14 -2.60
N LYS A 20 8.17 11.87 -2.80
CA LYS A 20 9.28 11.44 -3.68
C LYS A 20 8.80 10.78 -4.95
N LYS A 21 7.83 9.85 -4.84
CA LYS A 21 7.22 9.15 -5.98
C LYS A 21 5.83 8.65 -5.61
N LYS A 22 4.94 8.58 -6.60
CA LYS A 22 3.63 7.96 -6.45
C LYS A 22 3.74 6.46 -6.68
N LEU A 23 3.12 5.66 -5.82
CA LEU A 23 3.13 4.20 -5.91
C LEU A 23 1.80 3.70 -6.47
N LYS A 24 1.85 2.82 -7.48
CA LYS A 24 0.65 2.08 -7.89
C LYS A 24 0.38 0.94 -6.91
N SER A 25 -0.88 0.53 -6.80
CA SER A 25 -1.26 -0.65 -6.01
C SER A 25 -0.48 -1.91 -6.43
N SER A 26 -0.22 -2.07 -7.73
CA SER A 26 0.56 -3.20 -8.26
C SER A 26 2.03 -3.19 -7.81
N ASP A 27 2.62 -2.01 -7.64
CA ASP A 27 4.02 -1.87 -7.21
C ASP A 27 4.15 -2.23 -5.73
N ILE A 28 3.21 -1.75 -4.90
CA ILE A 28 3.11 -2.12 -3.48
C ILE A 28 2.94 -3.64 -3.34
N GLN A 29 1.99 -4.23 -4.07
CA GLN A 29 1.78 -5.68 -4.06
C GLN A 29 3.06 -6.44 -4.38
N LYS A 30 3.76 -6.06 -5.46
CA LYS A 30 5.00 -6.72 -5.89
C LYS A 30 6.12 -6.57 -4.86
N THR A 31 6.32 -5.37 -4.31
CA THR A 31 7.39 -5.09 -3.36
C THR A 31 7.17 -5.82 -2.04
N ILE A 32 5.98 -5.70 -1.44
CA ILE A 32 5.69 -6.31 -0.13
C ILE A 32 5.60 -7.83 -0.25
N SER A 33 5.03 -8.37 -1.33
CA SER A 33 4.97 -9.83 -1.51
C SER A 33 6.37 -10.45 -1.59
N ALA A 34 7.31 -9.76 -2.24
CA ALA A 34 8.70 -10.20 -2.34
C ALA A 34 9.46 -10.05 -1.01
N ASP A 35 9.29 -8.92 -0.31
CA ASP A 35 9.95 -8.65 0.98
C ASP A 35 9.53 -9.65 2.06
N LEU A 36 8.24 -9.97 2.11
CA LEU A 36 7.65 -10.80 3.15
C LEU A 36 7.49 -12.28 2.75
N SER A 37 7.83 -12.64 1.50
CA SER A 37 7.63 -13.99 0.95
C SER A 37 6.17 -14.50 1.07
N ILE A 38 5.20 -13.63 0.74
CA ILE A 38 3.75 -13.92 0.78
C ILE A 38 3.10 -13.73 -0.60
N THR A 39 1.82 -14.09 -0.74
CA THR A 39 1.12 -13.90 -2.01
C THR A 39 0.75 -12.43 -2.23
N ARG A 40 0.60 -12.02 -3.50
CA ARG A 40 0.11 -10.67 -3.83
C ARG A 40 -1.34 -10.45 -3.41
N ASP A 41 -2.13 -11.52 -3.29
CA ASP A 41 -3.52 -11.44 -2.84
C ASP A 41 -3.60 -11.10 -1.34
N ASP A 42 -2.69 -11.65 -0.53
CA ASP A 42 -2.58 -11.28 0.89
C ASP A 42 -2.24 -9.79 1.06
N VAL A 43 -1.29 -9.29 0.27
CA VAL A 43 -0.93 -7.85 0.26
C VAL A 43 -2.10 -7.01 -0.22
N LYS A 44 -2.81 -7.45 -1.25
CA LYS A 44 -3.97 -6.74 -1.80
C LYS A 44 -5.11 -6.66 -0.79
N ALA A 45 -5.36 -7.72 -0.03
CA ALA A 45 -6.36 -7.74 1.04
C ALA A 45 -5.99 -6.72 2.14
N ALA A 46 -4.75 -6.76 2.64
CA ALA A 46 -4.28 -5.82 3.66
C ALA A 46 -4.29 -4.35 3.16
N LEU A 47 -3.91 -4.12 1.90
CA LEU A 47 -3.99 -2.78 1.29
C LEU A 47 -5.44 -2.29 1.23
N ARG A 48 -6.38 -3.18 0.90
CA ARG A 48 -7.80 -2.83 0.86
C ARG A 48 -8.30 -2.44 2.25
N ASP A 49 -7.94 -3.18 3.30
CA ASP A 49 -8.34 -2.83 4.66
C ASP A 49 -7.82 -1.44 5.06
N LEU A 50 -6.58 -1.10 4.71
CA LEU A 50 -6.04 0.24 4.97
C LEU A 50 -6.80 1.35 4.25
N VAL A 51 -7.31 1.07 3.05
CA VAL A 51 -8.14 2.01 2.29
C VAL A 51 -9.53 2.11 2.88
N ASP A 52 -10.14 0.99 3.25
CA ASP A 52 -11.46 0.93 3.88
C ASP A 52 -11.45 1.60 5.27
N GLU A 53 -10.33 1.53 6.00
CA GLU A 53 -10.07 2.25 7.26
C GLU A 53 -9.76 3.75 7.05
N GLY A 54 -9.58 4.20 5.81
CA GLY A 54 -9.23 5.58 5.47
C GLY A 54 -7.78 5.96 5.80
N LYS A 55 -6.91 5.01 6.14
CA LYS A 55 -5.47 5.25 6.37
C LYS A 55 -4.71 5.52 5.08
N LEU A 56 -5.19 4.95 3.98
CA LEU A 56 -4.69 5.15 2.63
C LEU A 56 -5.84 5.50 1.70
N ILE A 57 -5.56 6.20 0.61
CA ILE A 57 -6.56 6.55 -0.40
C ILE A 57 -6.05 6.28 -1.80
N TYR A 58 -6.99 6.07 -2.72
CA TYR A 58 -6.70 6.11 -4.15
C TYR A 58 -6.75 7.54 -4.66
N THR A 59 -5.71 7.95 -5.40
CA THR A 59 -5.68 9.21 -6.14
C THR A 59 -5.44 8.96 -7.63
N TYR A 60 -5.88 9.90 -8.47
CA TYR A 60 -5.76 9.79 -9.93
C TYR A 60 -4.94 10.93 -10.52
N PHE A 61 -3.83 10.59 -11.17
CA PHE A 61 -2.93 11.52 -11.86
C PHE A 61 -2.46 10.93 -13.20
N GLY A 62 -3.40 10.68 -14.12
CA GLY A 62 -3.12 9.92 -15.36
C GLY A 62 -2.93 8.41 -15.12
N GLY A 63 -3.30 7.94 -13.93
CA GLY A 63 -3.19 6.58 -13.43
C GLY A 63 -3.59 6.55 -11.95
N SER A 64 -3.92 5.37 -11.43
CA SER A 64 -4.33 5.20 -10.03
C SER A 64 -3.13 4.94 -9.12
N PHE A 65 -3.02 5.72 -8.06
CA PHE A 65 -1.95 5.65 -7.06
C PHE A 65 -2.52 5.50 -5.66
N ILE A 66 -1.70 4.97 -4.75
CA ILE A 66 -1.98 4.90 -3.32
C ILE A 66 -1.22 6.02 -2.62
N GLU A 67 -1.93 6.83 -1.84
CA GLU A 67 -1.35 7.93 -1.06
C GLU A 67 -1.92 7.94 0.36
N ILE A 68 -1.20 8.62 1.27
CA ILE A 68 -1.74 8.97 2.59
C ILE A 68 -2.74 10.12 2.38
N PRO A 69 -3.92 10.08 3.02
CA PRO A 69 -4.90 11.16 2.92
C PRO A 69 -4.29 12.52 3.28
N PRO A 70 -4.60 13.59 2.53
CA PRO A 70 -4.23 14.94 2.94
C PRO A 70 -4.89 15.30 4.27
N LYS A 71 -4.23 16.15 5.06
CA LYS A 71 -4.82 16.74 6.28
C LYS A 71 -5.93 17.73 5.96
#